data_AF-A0A968XY44-F1
#
_entry.id   AF-A0A968XY44-F1
#
_cell.length_a   1.000
_cell.length_b   1.000
_cell.length_c   1.000
_cell.angle_alpha   90.00
_cell.angle_beta   90.00
_cell.angle_gamma   90.00
#
_symmetry.space_group_name_H-M   'P 1'
#
loop_
_entity.id
_entity.type
_entity.pdbx_description
1 polymer ?
#
loop_
_entity_poly.entity_id
_entity_poly.type
_entity_poly.pdbx_seq_one_letter_code
_entity_poly.pdbx_strand_id
1 'polypeptide(L)'
;MGYFKLKKFQLSPYLAAISATAAIFAGVWILDRSEQQRFWEYNRAHALNQLSTVRSKLEGSLNARLFLMRGLVAYISNNPNITEAEFAATAKIMLAKQSGIRNIALVKGTTIAYVYPREGNESALGVDLTAIPEQRQMVEEAIETRQTVLAGPVELLQDGIGFISRTPIFLTPAGETPETGVYWGLTGVVIDKNALLDEAGLRDSSSKLQYAVRGKDGKGASGEVFFGDRSIFCKSGAAGSNFAQRFLAVGSNSGRRVA
;
A
#
# COMPACT_ATOMS: atom_id res chain seq x y z
N MET A 1 14.78 -82.55 -20.02
CA MET A 1 13.72 -81.92 -20.87
C MET A 1 12.36 -82.40 -20.37
N GLY A 2 11.46 -81.62 -19.77
CA GLY A 2 11.29 -80.16 -19.78
C GLY A 2 10.15 -79.78 -20.71
N TYR A 3 8.89 -79.80 -20.24
CA TYR A 3 7.80 -78.98 -20.78
C TYR A 3 6.82 -78.63 -19.65
N PHE A 4 7.01 -77.43 -19.10
CA PHE A 4 6.10 -76.79 -18.15
C PHE A 4 4.86 -76.33 -18.93
N LYS A 5 3.74 -77.05 -18.82
CA LYS A 5 2.46 -76.63 -19.43
C LYS A 5 1.96 -75.37 -18.71
N LEU A 6 2.19 -74.20 -19.31
CA LEU A 6 1.57 -72.95 -18.90
C LEU A 6 0.05 -73.04 -19.12
N LYS A 7 -0.71 -72.98 -18.03
CA LYS A 7 -2.18 -72.97 -18.01
C LYS A 7 -2.65 -71.69 -18.74
N LYS A 8 -3.23 -71.83 -19.95
CA LYS A 8 -3.78 -70.69 -20.71
C LYS A 8 -4.89 -70.05 -19.88
N PHE A 9 -4.63 -68.86 -19.36
CA PHE A 9 -5.61 -68.05 -18.64
C PHE A 9 -6.60 -67.50 -19.68
N GLN A 10 -7.70 -68.22 -19.94
CA GLN A 10 -8.79 -67.72 -20.78
C GLN A 10 -9.56 -66.67 -19.97
N LEU A 11 -9.13 -65.40 -20.03
CA LEU A 11 -9.92 -64.31 -19.51
C LEU A 11 -11.24 -64.25 -20.28
N SER A 12 -12.35 -64.35 -19.56
CA SER A 12 -13.68 -64.12 -20.13
C SER A 12 -13.71 -62.72 -20.77
N PRO A 13 -14.24 -62.54 -21.99
CA PRO A 13 -14.25 -61.25 -22.69
C PRO A 13 -14.87 -60.12 -21.87
N TYR A 14 -15.79 -60.44 -20.96
CA TYR A 14 -16.39 -59.49 -20.03
C TYR A 14 -15.38 -58.91 -19.03
N LEU A 15 -14.40 -59.69 -18.55
CA LEU A 15 -13.37 -59.20 -17.63
C LEU A 15 -12.42 -58.20 -18.31
N ALA A 16 -12.12 -58.42 -19.59
CA ALA A 16 -11.32 -57.48 -20.38
C ALA A 16 -12.08 -56.17 -20.67
N ALA A 17 -13.39 -56.23 -20.92
CA ALA A 17 -14.22 -55.04 -21.10
C ALA A 17 -14.33 -54.21 -19.81
N ILE A 18 -14.51 -54.86 -18.66
CA ILE A 18 -14.58 -54.20 -17.36
C ILE A 18 -13.25 -53.52 -17.02
N SER A 19 -12.11 -54.18 -17.24
CA SER A 19 -10.80 -53.59 -16.95
C SER A 19 -10.49 -52.39 -17.86
N ALA A 20 -10.83 -52.47 -19.15
CA ALA A 20 -10.69 -51.35 -20.07
C ALA A 20 -11.56 -50.15 -19.65
N THR A 21 -12.82 -50.43 -19.27
CA THR A 21 -13.74 -49.39 -18.79
C THR A 21 -13.24 -48.75 -17.50
N ALA A 22 -12.77 -49.55 -16.52
CA ALA A 22 -12.20 -49.05 -15.28
C ALA A 22 -10.93 -48.20 -15.52
N ALA A 23 -10.08 -48.60 -16.45
CA ALA A 23 -8.89 -47.84 -16.83
C ALA A 23 -9.25 -46.49 -17.46
N ILE A 24 -10.28 -46.45 -18.32
CA ILE A 24 -10.81 -45.20 -18.89
C ILE A 24 -11.36 -44.30 -17.78
N PHE A 25 -12.19 -44.83 -16.88
CA PHE A 25 -12.73 -44.05 -15.76
C PHE A 25 -11.62 -43.51 -14.83
N ALA A 26 -10.62 -44.33 -14.51
CA ALA A 26 -9.48 -43.89 -13.71
C ALA A 26 -8.69 -42.79 -14.43
N GLY A 27 -8.48 -42.91 -15.74
CA GLY A 27 -7.83 -41.89 -16.56
C GLY A 27 -8.59 -40.57 -16.57
N VAL A 28 -9.91 -40.60 -16.81
CA VAL A 28 -10.77 -39.40 -16.76
C VAL A 28 -10.76 -38.78 -15.37
N TRP A 29 -10.83 -39.59 -14.31
CA TRP A 29 -10.79 -39.10 -12.93
C TRP A 29 -9.46 -38.43 -12.59
N ILE A 30 -8.32 -38.99 -13.02
CA ILE A 30 -6.99 -38.40 -12.83
C ILE A 30 -6.87 -37.07 -13.60
N LEU A 31 -7.36 -37.03 -14.85
CA LEU A 31 -7.34 -35.82 -15.67
C LEU A 31 -8.19 -34.71 -15.05
N ASP A 32 -9.44 -35.00 -14.65
CA ASP A 32 -10.33 -34.04 -14.00
C ASP A 32 -9.73 -33.53 -12.68
N ARG A 33 -9.15 -34.43 -11.87
CA ARG A 33 -8.43 -34.07 -10.64
C ARG A 33 -7.26 -33.12 -10.93
N SER A 34 -6.48 -33.39 -11.99
CA SER A 34 -5.33 -32.58 -12.39
C SER A 34 -5.75 -31.20 -12.90
N GLU A 35 -6.80 -31.13 -13.72
CA GLU A 35 -7.35 -29.86 -14.23
C GLU A 35 -7.92 -29.01 -13.09
N GLN A 36 -8.63 -29.62 -12.14
CA GLN A 36 -9.11 -28.90 -10.96
C GLN A 36 -7.94 -28.32 -10.14
N GLN A 37 -6.88 -29.10 -9.89
CA GLN A 37 -5.69 -28.61 -9.18
C GLN A 37 -5.03 -27.43 -9.91
N ARG A 38 -4.82 -27.57 -11.22
CA ARG A 38 -4.27 -26.50 -12.07
C ARG A 38 -5.13 -25.25 -12.07
N PHE A 39 -6.44 -25.39 -12.10
CA PHE A 39 -7.37 -24.26 -12.05
C PHE A 39 -7.25 -23.51 -10.72
N TRP A 40 -7.14 -24.21 -9.59
CA TRP A 40 -6.93 -23.60 -8.28
C TRP A 40 -5.59 -22.88 -8.18
N GLU A 41 -4.51 -23.52 -8.63
CA GLU A 41 -3.17 -22.93 -8.65
C GLU A 41 -3.12 -21.70 -9.56
N TYR A 42 -3.73 -21.77 -10.74
CA TYR A 42 -3.81 -20.65 -11.68
C TYR A 42 -4.56 -19.46 -11.08
N ASN A 43 -5.74 -19.68 -10.49
CA ASN A 43 -6.51 -18.61 -9.87
C ASN A 43 -5.79 -17.99 -8.66
N ARG A 44 -5.11 -18.82 -7.85
CA ARG A 44 -4.31 -18.34 -6.73
C ARG A 44 -3.11 -17.51 -7.19
N ALA A 45 -2.36 -18.00 -8.18
CA ALA A 45 -1.24 -17.28 -8.77
C ALA A 45 -1.70 -15.95 -9.39
N HIS A 46 -2.82 -15.96 -10.11
CA HIS A 46 -3.41 -14.77 -10.70
C HIS A 46 -3.82 -13.74 -9.63
N ALA A 47 -4.49 -14.18 -8.56
CA ALA A 47 -4.85 -13.31 -7.45
C ALA A 47 -3.62 -12.72 -6.74
N LEU A 48 -2.57 -13.51 -6.52
CA LEU A 48 -1.32 -13.05 -5.91
C LEU A 48 -0.57 -12.04 -6.80
N ASN A 49 -0.56 -12.26 -8.11
CA ASN A 49 0.04 -11.34 -9.08
C ASN A 49 -0.71 -10.00 -9.11
N GLN A 50 -2.05 -10.04 -9.15
CA GLN A 50 -2.88 -8.84 -9.08
C GLN A 50 -2.70 -8.10 -7.74
N LEU A 51 -2.70 -8.82 -6.61
CA LEU A 51 -2.43 -8.25 -5.30
C LEU A 51 -1.07 -7.57 -5.25
N SER A 52 -0.03 -8.20 -5.79
CA SER A 52 1.33 -7.65 -5.85
C SER A 52 1.39 -6.39 -6.72
N THR A 53 0.68 -6.40 -7.86
CA THR A 53 0.58 -5.23 -8.75
C THR A 53 -0.08 -4.04 -8.05
N VAL A 54 -1.21 -4.28 -7.38
CA VAL A 54 -1.92 -3.23 -6.62
C VAL A 54 -1.06 -2.70 -5.48
N ARG A 55 -0.37 -3.58 -4.74
CA ARG A 55 0.57 -3.18 -3.70
C ARG A 55 1.69 -2.30 -4.24
N SER A 56 2.36 -2.72 -5.30
CA SER A 56 3.46 -1.96 -5.90
C SER A 56 3.01 -0.60 -6.42
N LYS A 57 1.80 -0.52 -6.98
CA LYS A 57 1.19 0.76 -7.38
C LYS A 57 0.93 1.67 -6.18
N LEU A 58 0.33 1.13 -5.11
CA LEU A 58 0.07 1.90 -3.89
C LEU A 58 1.38 2.41 -3.25
N GLU A 59 2.37 1.53 -3.08
CA GLU A 59 3.68 1.89 -2.51
C GLU A 59 4.41 2.91 -3.39
N GLY A 60 4.42 2.70 -4.71
CA GLY A 60 5.05 3.61 -5.67
C GLY A 60 4.39 4.99 -5.66
N SER A 61 3.06 5.02 -5.66
CA SER A 61 2.24 6.24 -5.64
C SER A 61 2.43 7.04 -4.34
N LEU A 62 2.44 6.37 -3.19
CA LEU A 62 2.74 6.99 -1.91
C LEU A 62 4.18 7.54 -1.88
N ASN A 63 5.16 6.70 -2.22
CA ASN A 63 6.57 7.08 -2.20
C ASN A 63 6.86 8.27 -3.13
N ALA A 64 6.27 8.32 -4.32
CA ALA A 64 6.42 9.44 -5.25
C ALA A 64 6.07 10.78 -4.59
N ARG A 65 5.03 10.83 -3.73
CA ARG A 65 4.62 12.03 -3.01
C ARG A 65 5.52 12.33 -1.81
N LEU A 66 6.00 11.31 -1.10
CA LEU A 66 6.95 11.49 0.01
C LEU A 66 8.31 12.02 -0.48
N PHE A 67 8.77 11.57 -1.66
CA PHE A 67 10.04 12.02 -2.23
C PHE A 67 10.06 13.50 -2.62
N LEU A 68 8.90 14.08 -2.96
CA LEU A 68 8.78 15.52 -3.20
C LEU A 68 9.27 16.31 -1.98
N MET A 69 8.90 15.87 -0.78
CA MET A 69 9.24 16.57 0.46
C MET A 69 10.75 16.65 0.69
N ARG A 70 11.51 15.61 0.33
CA ARG A 70 12.97 15.62 0.45
C ARG A 70 13.64 16.70 -0.40
N GLY A 71 13.14 16.92 -1.62
CA GLY A 71 13.65 18.00 -2.48
C GLY A 71 13.39 19.38 -1.88
N LEU A 72 12.20 19.58 -1.30
CA LEU A 72 11.83 20.82 -0.63
C LEU A 72 12.65 21.05 0.65
N VAL A 73 12.88 20.01 1.45
CA VAL A 73 13.75 20.06 2.64
C VAL A 73 15.16 20.49 2.26
N ALA A 74 15.76 19.88 1.23
CA ALA A 74 17.10 20.25 0.77
C ALA A 74 17.19 21.70 0.28
N TYR A 75 16.16 22.19 -0.42
CA TYR A 75 16.09 23.58 -0.86
C TYR A 75 16.02 24.56 0.31
N ILE A 76 15.14 24.30 1.29
CA ILE A 76 14.91 25.18 2.44
C ILE A 76 16.07 25.13 3.44
N SER A 77 16.67 23.96 3.65
CA SER A 77 17.86 23.81 4.50
C SER A 77 19.01 24.71 4.05
N ASN A 78 19.09 25.02 2.75
CA ASN A 78 20.10 25.94 2.19
C ASN A 78 19.58 27.37 2.05
N ASN A 79 18.26 27.59 2.08
CA ASN A 79 17.62 28.89 1.90
C ASN A 79 16.58 29.16 3.01
N PRO A 80 17.01 29.34 4.27
CA PRO A 80 16.10 29.46 5.42
C PRO A 80 15.23 30.72 5.40
N ASN A 81 15.57 31.72 4.57
CA ASN A 81 14.85 32.99 4.44
C ASN A 81 13.81 32.97 3.29
N ILE A 82 13.37 31.78 2.88
CA ILE A 82 12.37 31.62 1.81
C ILE A 82 11.09 32.45 2.07
N THR A 83 10.67 33.17 1.03
CA THR A 83 9.44 33.96 1.00
C THR A 83 8.22 33.09 0.65
N GLU A 84 7.01 33.57 0.96
CA GLU A 84 5.78 32.87 0.56
C GLU A 84 5.69 32.69 -0.97
N ALA A 85 6.11 33.71 -1.73
CA ALA A 85 6.08 33.67 -3.19
C ALA A 85 7.03 32.62 -3.77
N GLU A 86 8.25 32.50 -3.25
CA GLU A 86 9.22 31.47 -3.65
C GLU A 86 8.74 30.07 -3.28
N PHE A 87 8.18 29.92 -2.08
CA PHE A 87 7.56 28.66 -1.64
C PHE A 87 6.42 28.25 -2.57
N ALA A 88 5.48 29.16 -2.86
CA ALA A 88 4.35 28.90 -3.73
C ALA A 88 4.79 28.56 -5.16
N ALA A 89 5.79 29.25 -5.71
CA ALA A 89 6.34 28.96 -7.03
C ALA A 89 6.99 27.56 -7.07
N THR A 90 7.75 27.20 -6.04
CA THR A 90 8.39 25.88 -5.92
C THR A 90 7.34 24.78 -5.77
N ALA A 91 6.39 24.95 -4.86
CA ALA A 91 5.30 24.00 -4.63
C ALA A 91 4.44 23.81 -5.89
N LYS A 92 4.15 24.88 -6.64
CA LYS A 92 3.42 24.80 -7.92
C LYS A 92 4.11 23.88 -8.92
N ILE A 93 5.44 23.99 -9.06
CA ILE A 93 6.22 23.14 -9.97
C ILE A 93 6.19 21.69 -9.50
N MET A 94 6.36 21.46 -8.19
CA MET A 94 6.36 20.12 -7.60
C MET A 94 5.01 19.41 -7.76
N LEU A 95 3.90 20.16 -7.64
CA LEU A 95 2.54 19.63 -7.77
C LEU A 95 2.08 19.46 -9.22
N ALA A 96 2.74 20.08 -10.21
CA ALA A 96 2.26 20.11 -11.60
C ALA A 96 2.05 18.72 -12.23
N LYS A 97 2.75 17.69 -11.76
CA LYS A 97 2.62 16.30 -12.24
C LYS A 97 2.07 15.33 -11.20
N GLN A 98 1.53 15.85 -10.10
CA GLN A 98 1.11 15.05 -8.96
C GLN A 98 -0.39 15.23 -8.74
N SER A 99 -1.14 14.15 -8.89
CA SER A 99 -2.56 14.12 -8.55
C SER A 99 -2.73 13.81 -7.05
N GLY A 100 -3.92 14.06 -6.51
CA GLY A 100 -4.27 13.61 -5.16
C GLY A 100 -3.46 14.22 -4.01
N ILE A 101 -2.69 15.28 -4.26
CA ILE A 101 -2.14 16.13 -3.19
C ILE A 101 -3.12 17.28 -2.98
N ARG A 102 -3.59 17.45 -1.75
CA ARG A 102 -4.52 18.52 -1.38
C ARG A 102 -3.80 19.83 -1.07
N ASN A 103 -2.68 19.73 -0.34
CA ASN A 103 -1.79 20.86 -0.09
C ASN A 103 -0.39 20.39 0.33
N ILE A 104 0.57 21.30 0.20
CA ILE A 104 1.87 21.28 0.84
C ILE A 104 1.94 22.47 1.80
N ALA A 105 2.42 22.24 3.01
CA ALA A 105 2.59 23.27 4.04
C ALA A 105 4.07 23.42 4.41
N LEU A 106 4.48 24.66 4.67
CA LEU A 106 5.72 25.00 5.33
C LEU A 106 5.43 25.46 6.75
N VAL A 107 6.09 24.84 7.71
CA VAL A 107 5.95 25.11 9.14
C VAL A 107 7.27 25.65 9.64
N LYS A 108 7.25 26.86 10.20
CA LYS A 108 8.42 27.48 10.83
C LYS A 108 8.32 27.22 12.33
N GLY A 109 9.32 26.56 12.91
CA GLY A 109 9.15 25.91 14.20
C GLY A 109 7.95 24.95 14.15
N THR A 110 6.89 25.22 14.92
CA THR A 110 5.69 24.39 14.99
C THR A 110 4.45 25.00 14.34
N THR A 111 4.55 26.23 13.83
CA THR A 111 3.42 26.99 13.29
C THR A 111 3.44 27.00 11.75
N ILE A 112 2.29 26.71 11.13
CA ILE A 112 2.15 26.75 9.67
C ILE A 112 2.35 28.19 9.19
N ALA A 113 3.45 28.42 8.47
CA ALA A 113 3.80 29.72 7.91
C ALA A 113 3.20 29.90 6.51
N TYR A 114 3.36 28.90 5.63
CA TYR A 114 2.89 28.96 4.24
C TYR A 114 2.14 27.68 3.87
N VAL A 115 1.19 27.79 2.93
CA VAL A 115 0.44 26.66 2.39
C VAL A 115 0.18 26.86 0.90
N TYR A 116 0.28 25.78 0.12
CA TYR A 116 0.00 25.80 -1.31
C TYR A 116 -0.80 24.56 -1.75
N PRO A 117 -1.86 24.70 -2.57
CA PRO A 117 -2.49 25.97 -2.97
C PRO A 117 -3.09 26.69 -1.76
N ARG A 118 -3.07 28.03 -1.78
CA ARG A 118 -3.62 28.83 -0.68
C ARG A 118 -5.14 28.77 -0.64
N GLU A 119 -5.76 28.85 -1.81
CA GLU A 119 -7.21 28.75 -1.98
C GLU A 119 -7.75 27.44 -1.39
N GLY A 120 -8.68 27.56 -0.45
CA GLY A 120 -9.31 26.42 0.26
C GLY A 120 -8.49 25.86 1.42
N ASN A 121 -7.29 26.41 1.70
CA ASN A 121 -6.42 25.97 2.79
C ASN A 121 -6.05 27.11 3.76
N GLU A 122 -6.71 28.27 3.66
CA GLU A 122 -6.40 29.46 4.45
C GLU A 122 -6.56 29.24 5.95
N SER A 123 -7.49 28.37 6.36
CA SER A 123 -7.74 28.02 7.77
C SER A 123 -6.54 27.36 8.45
N ALA A 124 -5.60 26.80 7.68
CA ALA A 124 -4.41 26.17 8.22
C ALA A 124 -3.28 27.18 8.53
N LEU A 125 -3.32 28.39 7.96
CA LEU A 125 -2.27 29.39 8.15
C LEU A 125 -2.27 29.89 9.60
N GLY A 126 -1.08 29.98 10.21
CA GLY A 126 -0.89 30.44 11.59
C GLY A 126 -1.30 29.42 12.66
N VAL A 127 -1.72 28.21 12.27
CA VAL A 127 -2.04 27.15 13.23
C VAL A 127 -0.74 26.59 13.82
N ASP A 128 -0.62 26.63 15.14
CA ASP A 128 0.40 25.89 15.88
C ASP A 128 -0.02 24.43 15.99
N LEU A 129 0.77 23.57 15.37
CA LEU A 129 0.48 22.15 15.27
C LEU A 129 0.68 21.42 16.58
N THR A 130 1.49 21.98 17.48
CA THR A 130 1.61 21.43 18.83
C THR A 130 0.41 21.77 19.71
N ALA A 131 -0.46 22.69 19.32
CA ALA A 131 -1.71 22.94 20.03
C ALA A 131 -2.76 21.84 19.79
N ILE A 132 -2.61 21.04 18.72
CA ILE A 132 -3.54 19.97 18.34
C ILE A 132 -2.92 18.62 18.75
N PRO A 133 -3.52 17.85 19.70
CA PRO A 133 -2.91 16.65 20.26
C PRO A 133 -2.44 15.62 19.22
N GLU A 134 -3.26 15.34 18.20
CA GLU A 134 -2.94 14.37 17.16
C GLU A 134 -1.76 14.81 16.29
N GLN A 135 -1.64 16.13 16.05
CA GLN A 135 -0.55 16.70 15.27
C GLN A 135 0.73 16.88 16.11
N ARG A 136 0.58 17.18 17.41
CA ARG A 136 1.69 17.32 18.37
C ARG A 136 2.56 16.07 18.36
N GLN A 137 1.95 14.90 18.54
CA GLN A 137 2.68 13.63 18.56
C GLN A 137 3.49 13.43 17.28
N MET A 138 2.89 13.70 16.11
CA MET A 138 3.61 13.57 14.84
C MET A 138 4.76 14.57 14.70
N VAL A 139 4.57 15.80 15.17
CA VAL A 139 5.59 16.86 15.13
C VAL A 139 6.76 16.50 16.03
N GLU A 140 6.48 16.09 17.27
CA GLU A 140 7.48 15.65 18.24
C GLU A 140 8.25 14.43 17.70
N GLU A 141 7.55 13.39 17.23
CA GLU A 141 8.17 12.19 16.66
C GLU A 141 9.06 12.53 15.45
N ALA A 142 8.59 13.41 14.55
CA ALA A 142 9.38 13.83 13.39
C ALA A 142 10.65 14.57 13.82
N ILE A 143 10.57 15.45 14.82
CA ILE A 143 11.72 16.19 15.34
C ILE A 143 12.72 15.26 16.01
N GLU A 144 12.24 14.38 16.91
CA GLU A 144 13.08 13.48 17.71
C GLU A 144 13.79 12.45 16.83
N THR A 145 13.08 11.85 15.88
CA THR A 145 13.63 10.81 15.00
C THR A 145 14.44 11.38 13.84
N ARG A 146 14.27 12.69 13.54
CA ARG A 146 14.75 13.32 12.31
C ARG A 146 14.27 12.61 11.04
N GLN A 147 13.15 11.90 11.11
CA GLN A 147 12.59 11.14 10.00
C GLN A 147 11.25 11.70 9.55
N THR A 148 10.86 11.33 8.33
CA THR A 148 9.50 11.60 7.86
C THR A 148 8.50 10.72 8.62
N VAL A 149 7.50 11.34 9.22
CA VAL A 149 6.39 10.66 9.91
C VAL A 149 5.15 10.73 9.04
N LEU A 150 4.47 9.59 8.88
CA LEU A 150 3.23 9.46 8.12
C LEU A 150 2.10 9.05 9.06
N ALA A 151 1.05 9.85 9.12
CA ALA A 151 -0.20 9.48 9.78
C ALA A 151 -1.32 9.31 8.77
N GLY A 152 -2.32 8.52 9.15
CA GLY A 152 -3.56 8.43 8.42
C GLY A 152 -3.94 7.03 7.94
N PRO A 153 -5.14 6.91 7.36
CA PRO A 153 -6.03 8.04 7.05
C PRO A 153 -6.68 8.66 8.30
N VAL A 154 -6.70 9.99 8.38
CA VAL A 154 -7.30 10.80 9.45
C VAL A 154 -8.19 11.89 8.88
N GLU A 155 -9.08 12.44 9.70
CA GLU A 155 -9.81 13.66 9.37
C GLU A 155 -8.84 14.86 9.33
N LEU A 156 -8.98 15.66 8.29
CA LEU A 156 -8.11 16.80 8.02
C LEU A 156 -8.73 18.08 8.57
N LEU A 157 -7.88 19.05 8.94
CA LEU A 157 -8.32 20.39 9.36
C LEU A 157 -9.08 21.14 8.26
N GLN A 158 -8.88 20.76 6.99
CA GLN A 158 -9.52 21.33 5.81
C GLN A 158 -10.69 20.46 5.32
N ASP A 159 -11.33 19.75 6.24
CA ASP A 159 -12.37 18.74 6.01
C ASP A 159 -11.94 17.53 5.17
N GLY A 160 -12.65 16.41 5.28
CA GLY A 160 -12.36 15.18 4.52
C GLY A 160 -11.27 14.30 5.14
N ILE A 161 -10.93 13.20 4.45
CA ILE A 161 -10.06 12.15 4.97
C ILE A 161 -8.81 12.03 4.10
N GLY A 162 -7.63 12.07 4.72
CA GLY A 162 -6.37 11.95 4.00
C GLY A 162 -5.23 11.41 4.85
N PHE A 163 -4.08 11.28 4.20
CA PHE A 163 -2.81 10.98 4.84
C PHE A 163 -2.01 12.26 5.01
N ILE A 164 -1.34 12.39 6.15
CA ILE A 164 -0.49 13.53 6.45
C ILE A 164 0.92 13.01 6.60
N SER A 165 1.85 13.52 5.79
CA SER A 165 3.27 13.28 5.96
C SER A 165 3.93 14.54 6.46
N ARG A 166 4.83 14.41 7.44
CA ARG A 166 5.62 15.50 8.00
C ARG A 166 7.10 15.14 7.92
N THR A 167 7.88 15.98 7.28
CA THR A 167 9.34 15.83 7.20
C THR A 167 9.99 16.99 7.94
N PRO A 168 10.82 16.73 8.96
CA PRO A 168 11.53 17.77 9.68
C PRO A 168 12.59 18.41 8.79
N ILE A 169 12.88 19.69 9.04
CA ILE A 169 13.91 20.46 8.36
C ILE A 169 14.95 20.86 9.40
N PHE A 170 16.15 20.35 9.23
CA PHE A 170 17.34 20.76 9.98
C PHE A 170 18.21 21.61 9.07
N LEU A 171 18.79 22.68 9.59
CA LEU A 171 19.75 23.48 8.82
C LEU A 171 21.01 22.67 8.55
N THR A 172 21.73 23.04 7.49
CA THR A 172 23.03 22.46 7.16
C THR A 172 24.09 23.54 7.38
N PRO A 173 24.86 23.49 8.47
CA PRO A 173 25.95 24.42 8.70
C PRO A 173 27.02 24.28 7.61
N ALA A 174 27.72 25.38 7.30
CA ALA A 174 28.75 25.38 6.26
C ALA A 174 29.91 24.45 6.65
N GLY A 175 30.24 23.49 5.77
CA GLY A 175 31.31 22.53 5.99
C GLY A 175 30.94 21.33 6.87
N GLU A 176 29.70 21.23 7.32
CA GLU A 176 29.20 20.08 8.06
C GLU A 176 28.45 19.08 7.15
N THR A 177 28.18 17.91 7.72
CA THR A 177 27.29 16.93 7.10
C THR A 177 25.88 17.51 6.90
N PRO A 178 25.17 17.18 5.81
CA PRO A 178 23.79 17.63 5.62
C PRO A 178 22.87 17.27 6.79
N GLU A 179 21.93 18.16 7.10
CA GLU A 179 20.86 17.93 8.10
C GLU A 179 21.36 17.65 9.53
N THR A 180 22.59 18.06 9.89
CA THR A 180 23.10 17.94 11.27
C THR A 180 22.95 19.17 12.14
N GLY A 181 22.54 20.30 11.57
CA GLY A 181 22.35 21.55 12.30
C GLY A 181 21.11 21.56 13.19
N VAL A 182 20.71 22.78 13.57
CA VAL A 182 19.54 23.00 14.43
C VAL A 182 18.24 22.74 13.68
N TYR A 183 17.23 22.30 14.42
CA TYR A 183 15.87 22.22 13.92
C TYR A 183 15.38 23.62 13.52
N TRP A 184 14.87 23.75 12.30
CA TRP A 184 14.36 25.02 11.75
C TRP A 184 12.83 25.03 11.65
N GLY A 185 12.24 23.89 11.33
CA GLY A 185 10.83 23.76 11.05
C GLY A 185 10.52 22.43 10.41
N LEU A 186 9.37 22.30 9.78
CA LEU A 186 8.97 21.08 9.10
C LEU A 186 8.13 21.39 7.88
N THR A 187 8.06 20.44 6.97
CA THR A 187 7.19 20.54 5.81
C THR A 187 6.22 19.38 5.79
N GLY A 188 4.98 19.69 5.42
CA GLY A 188 3.87 18.75 5.42
C GLY A 188 3.30 18.57 4.02
N VAL A 189 2.87 17.36 3.69
CA VAL A 189 2.01 17.10 2.53
C VAL A 189 0.76 16.37 2.97
N VAL A 190 -0.38 16.84 2.46
CA VAL A 190 -1.68 16.21 2.66
C VAL A 190 -2.07 15.48 1.39
N ILE A 191 -2.25 14.17 1.50
CA ILE A 191 -2.59 13.27 0.39
C ILE A 191 -4.05 12.85 0.54
N ASP A 192 -4.84 13.03 -0.51
CA ASP A 192 -6.23 12.58 -0.53
C ASP A 192 -6.29 11.05 -0.48
N LYS A 193 -7.06 10.51 0.47
CA LYS A 193 -7.17 9.06 0.66
C LYS A 193 -7.71 8.38 -0.59
N ASN A 194 -8.78 8.91 -1.16
CA ASN A 194 -9.49 8.24 -2.25
C ASN A 194 -8.66 8.29 -3.53
N ALA A 195 -8.05 9.43 -3.85
CA ALA A 195 -7.16 9.55 -5.01
C ALA A 195 -6.00 8.54 -4.97
N LEU A 196 -5.38 8.34 -3.80
CA LEU A 196 -4.32 7.34 -3.63
C LEU A 196 -4.84 5.90 -3.83
N LEU A 197 -6.02 5.60 -3.31
CA LEU A 197 -6.65 4.28 -3.46
C LEU A 197 -7.12 4.00 -4.89
N ASP A 198 -7.66 5.01 -5.57
CA ASP A 198 -8.09 4.94 -6.97
C ASP A 198 -6.89 4.71 -7.89
N GLU A 199 -5.79 5.44 -7.69
CA GLU A 199 -4.55 5.27 -8.47
C GLU A 199 -3.94 3.86 -8.31
N ALA A 200 -4.04 3.29 -7.10
CA ALA A 200 -3.64 1.91 -6.83
C ALA A 200 -4.55 0.85 -7.48
N GLY A 201 -5.75 1.24 -7.94
CA GLY A 201 -6.77 0.32 -8.46
C GLY A 201 -7.54 -0.42 -7.37
N LEU A 202 -7.47 0.03 -6.11
CA LEU A 202 -8.14 -0.62 -4.98
C LEU A 202 -9.66 -0.45 -5.01
N ARG A 203 -10.12 0.59 -5.70
CA ARG A 203 -11.52 0.99 -5.82
C ARG A 203 -12.12 0.68 -7.20
N ASP A 204 -11.41 -0.11 -8.01
CA ASP A 204 -11.90 -0.58 -9.31
C ASP A 204 -13.04 -1.58 -9.12
N SER A 205 -14.27 -1.13 -9.41
CA SER A 205 -15.48 -1.94 -9.29
C SER A 205 -15.60 -3.05 -10.33
N SER A 206 -14.77 -3.02 -11.40
CA SER A 206 -14.72 -4.08 -12.41
C SER A 206 -13.88 -5.29 -11.96
N SER A 207 -13.10 -5.15 -10.88
CA SER A 207 -12.30 -6.23 -10.34
C SER A 207 -13.17 -7.34 -9.76
N LYS A 208 -12.83 -8.59 -10.10
CA LYS A 208 -13.43 -9.79 -9.48
C LYS A 208 -12.91 -10.04 -8.05
N LEU A 209 -11.90 -9.27 -7.64
CA LEU A 209 -11.23 -9.38 -6.35
C LEU A 209 -11.63 -8.23 -5.43
N GLN A 210 -11.89 -8.56 -4.17
CA GLN A 210 -12.11 -7.59 -3.11
C GLN A 210 -10.79 -7.34 -2.39
N TYR A 211 -10.44 -6.08 -2.15
CA TYR A 211 -9.20 -5.73 -1.45
C TYR A 211 -9.51 -5.20 -0.04
N ALA A 212 -8.59 -5.44 0.89
CA ALA A 212 -8.57 -4.79 2.19
C ALA A 212 -7.16 -4.29 2.52
N VAL A 213 -7.05 -3.07 3.04
CA VAL A 213 -5.79 -2.41 3.38
C VAL A 213 -5.78 -2.10 4.87
N ARG A 214 -4.66 -2.41 5.53
CA ARG A 214 -4.40 -2.05 6.93
C ARG A 214 -3.04 -1.43 7.10
N GLY A 215 -2.84 -0.80 8.25
CA GLY A 215 -1.60 -0.12 8.58
C GLY A 215 -1.76 1.38 8.75
N LYS A 216 -2.91 1.80 9.28
CA LYS A 216 -3.13 3.17 9.73
C LYS A 216 -1.93 3.68 10.54
N ASP A 217 -1.51 4.90 10.25
CA ASP A 217 -0.34 5.57 10.84
C ASP A 217 1.01 4.88 10.58
N GLY A 218 1.15 4.17 9.46
CA GLY A 218 2.39 3.46 9.11
C GLY A 218 2.70 2.26 10.01
N LYS A 219 1.83 1.92 10.97
CA LYS A 219 1.98 0.79 11.92
C LYS A 219 1.82 -0.58 11.27
N GLY A 220 1.37 -0.56 10.02
CA GLY A 220 1.44 -1.74 9.21
C GLY A 220 0.54 -2.90 9.70
N ALA A 221 1.09 -4.05 10.08
CA ALA A 221 0.31 -5.23 10.46
C ALA A 221 -0.45 -5.02 11.76
N SER A 222 0.11 -4.16 12.61
CA SER A 222 -0.44 -3.74 13.90
C SER A 222 -1.37 -2.54 13.78
N GLY A 223 -1.43 -1.91 12.59
CA GLY A 223 -2.34 -0.80 12.33
C GLY A 223 -3.74 -1.26 11.94
N GLU A 224 -4.70 -0.37 12.12
CA GLU A 224 -6.11 -0.63 11.80
C GLU A 224 -6.32 -0.83 10.30
N VAL A 225 -7.38 -1.59 9.96
CA VAL A 225 -7.91 -1.68 8.59
C VAL A 225 -8.60 -0.37 8.29
N PHE A 226 -8.23 0.28 7.18
CA PHE A 226 -8.81 1.57 6.78
C PHE A 226 -9.47 1.54 5.40
N PHE A 227 -9.37 0.41 4.69
CA PHE A 227 -10.06 0.17 3.43
C PHE A 227 -10.48 -1.30 3.33
N GLY A 228 -11.68 -1.55 2.81
CA GLY A 228 -12.22 -2.90 2.61
C GLY A 228 -12.67 -3.61 3.89
N ASP A 229 -13.06 -4.87 3.75
CA ASP A 229 -13.55 -5.70 4.85
C ASP A 229 -12.38 -6.36 5.62
N ARG A 230 -12.34 -6.13 6.93
CA ARG A 230 -11.37 -6.76 7.86
C ARG A 230 -11.42 -8.29 7.81
N SER A 231 -12.58 -8.88 7.51
CA SER A 231 -12.75 -10.34 7.44
C SER A 231 -11.87 -11.00 6.37
N ILE A 232 -11.41 -10.25 5.36
CA ILE A 232 -10.52 -10.74 4.31
C ILE A 232 -9.17 -11.19 4.89
N PHE A 233 -8.63 -10.48 5.90
CA PHE A 233 -7.41 -10.88 6.60
C PHE A 233 -7.58 -12.15 7.44
N CYS A 234 -8.80 -12.47 7.88
CA CYS A 234 -9.11 -13.69 8.62
C CYS A 234 -9.35 -14.88 7.68
N LYS A 235 -9.89 -14.64 6.48
CA LYS A 235 -10.21 -15.67 5.47
C LYS A 235 -9.01 -16.12 4.66
N SER A 236 -8.02 -15.26 4.42
CA SER A 236 -6.84 -15.57 3.62
C SER A 236 -5.82 -16.51 4.30
N GLY A 237 -6.15 -17.05 5.49
CA GLY A 237 -5.21 -17.81 6.31
C GLY A 237 -4.04 -16.94 6.73
N ALA A 238 -4.16 -16.27 7.87
CA ALA A 238 -3.05 -15.61 8.54
C ALA A 238 -2.02 -16.65 9.05
N ALA A 239 -1.33 -17.30 8.12
CA ALA A 239 -0.13 -18.11 8.28
C ALA A 239 0.70 -18.12 6.98
N GLY A 240 0.56 -17.09 6.14
CA GLY A 240 1.44 -16.85 5.00
C GLY A 240 2.66 -16.05 5.44
N SER A 241 3.83 -16.70 5.46
CA SER A 241 5.16 -16.21 5.85
C SER A 241 5.73 -15.06 5.00
N ASN A 242 4.89 -14.33 4.24
CA ASN A 242 5.33 -13.30 3.30
C ASN A 242 4.91 -11.90 3.75
N PHE A 243 5.88 -10.99 3.86
CA PHE A 243 5.72 -9.60 4.27
C PHE A 243 4.58 -8.86 3.52
N ALA A 244 4.31 -9.24 2.27
CA ALA A 244 3.26 -8.67 1.41
C ALA A 244 1.82 -8.84 1.95
N GLN A 245 1.50 -9.97 2.58
CA GLN A 245 0.15 -10.27 3.07
C GLN A 245 -0.17 -9.57 4.41
N ARG A 246 0.81 -8.86 4.98
CA ARG A 246 0.64 -8.21 6.28
C ARG A 246 0.01 -6.83 6.20
N PHE A 247 -0.12 -6.21 5.02
CA PHE A 247 -0.64 -4.84 4.88
C PHE A 247 -1.79 -4.72 3.88
N LEU A 248 -1.82 -5.60 2.86
CA LEU A 248 -2.86 -5.66 1.84
C LEU A 248 -3.32 -7.11 1.69
N ALA A 249 -4.63 -7.34 1.73
CA ALA A 249 -5.24 -8.65 1.58
C ALA A 249 -6.29 -8.65 0.46
N VAL A 250 -6.54 -9.84 -0.10
CA VAL A 250 -7.47 -10.03 -1.22
C VAL A 250 -8.45 -11.17 -0.95
N GLY A 251 -9.71 -10.98 -1.33
CA GLY A 251 -10.80 -11.95 -1.24
C GLY A 251 -11.55 -12.10 -2.57
N SER A 252 -12.34 -13.17 -2.71
CA SER A 252 -13.21 -13.40 -3.88
C SER A 252 -14.63 -12.94 -3.62
N ASN A 253 -15.27 -12.38 -4.65
CA ASN A 253 -16.66 -11.95 -4.63
C ASN A 253 -17.68 -13.12 -4.58
N SER A 254 -17.25 -14.37 -4.76
CA SER A 254 -18.13 -15.55 -4.86
C SER A 254 -18.54 -16.19 -3.52
N GLY A 255 -18.22 -15.57 -2.38
CA GLY A 255 -18.46 -16.17 -1.05
C GLY A 255 -17.63 -17.43 -0.77
N ARG A 256 -16.83 -17.91 -1.73
CA ARG A 256 -15.88 -19.03 -1.57
C ARG A 256 -14.47 -18.51 -1.32
N ARG A 257 -13.81 -19.13 -0.34
CA ARG A 257 -12.43 -18.81 0.07
C ARG A 257 -11.50 -18.82 -1.14
N VAL A 258 -10.76 -17.74 -1.33
CA VAL A 258 -9.45 -17.84 -2.00
C VAL A 258 -8.48 -18.14 -0.86
N ALA A 259 -8.28 -19.43 -0.61
CA ALA A 259 -7.32 -19.92 0.37
C ALA A 259 -5.91 -19.74 -0.18
#